data_AF-A0AAU7UI17-F1
#
_entry.id   AF-A0AAU7UI17-F1
#
_cell.length_a   1.000
_cell.length_b   1.000
_cell.length_c   1.000
_cell.angle_alpha   90.00
_cell.angle_beta   90.00
_cell.angle_gamma   90.00
#
_symmetry.space_group_name_H-M   'P 1'
#
loop_
_entity.id
_entity.type
_entity.pdbx_description
1 polymer ?
#
loop_
_entity_poly.entity_id
_entity_poly.type
_entity_poly.pdbx_seq_one_letter_code
_entity_poly.pdbx_strand_id
1 'polypeptide(L)' 'MTGVNEDFYQPGTHPGDIIDVWDEEAGEMVKHMIILDEFGNGTKTRPLYEDEKEEVTE' A
#
# COMPACT_ATOMS: atom_id res chain seq x y z
N MET A 1 -0.69 -16.05 -14.38
CA MET A 1 -1.70 -16.36 -13.32
C MET A 1 -1.00 -15.99 -12.04
N THR A 2 -1.26 -14.89 -11.36
CA THR A 2 -2.52 -14.19 -11.09
C THR A 2 -2.17 -12.71 -10.88
N GLY A 3 -2.80 -11.81 -11.64
CA GLY A 3 -2.71 -10.38 -11.38
C GLY A 3 -3.09 -10.11 -9.94
N VAL A 4 -2.29 -9.29 -9.28
CA VAL A 4 -2.45 -8.94 -7.88
C VAL A 4 -3.77 -8.19 -7.75
N ASN A 5 -4.80 -8.87 -7.22
CA ASN A 5 -6.14 -8.30 -7.03
C ASN A 5 -6.03 -7.01 -6.22
N GLU A 6 -6.78 -5.99 -6.63
CA GLU A 6 -6.92 -4.65 -6.04
C GLU A 6 -7.47 -4.64 -4.59
N ASP A 7 -7.54 -5.81 -3.94
CA ASP A 7 -8.02 -6.06 -2.57
C ASP A 7 -6.95 -6.77 -1.72
N PHE A 8 -5.69 -6.34 -1.80
CA PHE A 8 -4.59 -6.96 -1.06
C PHE A 8 -4.62 -6.57 0.43
N TYR A 9 -5.51 -7.20 1.19
CA TYR A 9 -5.47 -7.20 2.66
C TYR A 9 -4.34 -8.14 3.11
N GLN A 10 -3.22 -7.57 3.60
CA GLN A 10 -2.22 -8.37 4.30
C GLN A 10 -2.68 -8.60 5.76
N PRO A 11 -2.84 -9.86 6.20
CA PRO A 11 -3.24 -10.13 7.58
C PRO A 11 -2.16 -9.64 8.55
N GLY A 12 -2.54 -8.74 9.45
CA GLY A 12 -1.66 -8.14 10.46
C GLY A 12 -1.28 -6.67 10.23
N THR A 13 -1.77 -6.06 9.16
CA THR A 13 -1.51 -4.66 8.84
C THR A 13 -2.65 -3.73 9.28
N HIS A 14 -2.31 -2.54 9.75
CA HIS A 14 -3.20 -1.50 10.27
C HIS A 14 -3.18 -0.24 9.39
N PRO A 15 -4.21 0.61 9.48
CA PRO A 15 -4.15 1.94 8.87
C PRO A 15 -2.93 2.73 9.37
N GLY A 16 -2.16 3.29 8.43
CA GLY A 16 -0.89 3.96 8.67
C GLY A 16 0.33 3.08 8.40
N ASP A 17 0.17 1.75 8.29
CA ASP A 17 1.27 0.87 7.95
C ASP A 17 1.71 1.07 6.49
N ILE A 18 3.01 0.94 6.26
CA ILE A 18 3.62 1.03 4.94
C ILE A 18 4.03 -0.38 4.50
N ILE A 19 3.58 -0.76 3.32
CA ILE A 19 3.82 -2.07 2.71
C ILE A 19 4.52 -1.90 1.37
N ASP A 20 5.33 -2.89 1.00
CA ASP A 20 5.90 -2.97 -0.34
C ASP A 20 4.96 -3.75 -1.26
N VAL A 21 4.52 -3.12 -2.34
CA VAL A 21 3.64 -3.71 -3.35
C VAL A 21 4.46 -3.90 -4.63
N TRP A 22 4.33 -5.06 -5.26
CA TRP A 22 4.98 -5.30 -6.54
C TRP A 22 4.20 -4.60 -7.66
N ASP A 23 4.81 -3.61 -8.31
CA ASP A 23 4.25 -2.96 -9.48
C ASP A 23 4.60 -3.77 -10.73
N GLU A 24 3.59 -4.40 -11.36
CA GLU A 24 3.79 -5.18 -12.58
C GLU A 24 4.09 -4.32 -13.81
N GLU A 25 3.72 -3.03 -13.82
CA GLU A 25 3.95 -2.09 -14.92
C GLU A 25 5.37 -1.51 -14.87
N ALA A 26 5.82 -1.11 -13.68
CA ALA A 26 7.18 -0.60 -13.47
C ALA A 26 8.22 -1.72 -13.28
N GLY A 27 7.80 -2.92 -12.88
CA GLY A 27 8.69 -4.06 -12.60
C GLY A 27 9.53 -3.88 -11.33
N GLU A 28 9.06 -3.08 -10.37
CA GLU A 28 9.76 -2.77 -9.12
C GLU A 28 8.82 -2.83 -7.89
N MET A 29 9.42 -2.91 -6.70
CA MET A 29 8.68 -2.83 -5.44
C MET A 29 8.43 -1.36 -5.10
N VAL A 30 7.15 -1.00 -4.97
CA VAL A 30 6.71 0.36 -4.66
C VAL A 30 6.02 0.39 -3.29
N LYS A 31 6.41 1.37 -2.48
CA LYS A 31 5.82 1.56 -1.15
C LYS A 31 4.42 2.15 -1.25
N HIS A 32 3.48 1.50 -0.56
CA HIS A 32 2.10 1.94 -0.40
C HIS A 32 1.76 2.08 1.09
N MET A 33 0.93 3.06 1.42
CA MET A 33 0.37 3.20 2.76
C MET A 33 -1.03 2.62 2.80
N ILE A 34 -1.34 1.91 3.88
CA ILE A 34 -2.66 1.42 4.17
C ILE A 34 -3.47 2.55 4.80
N ILE A 35 -4.63 2.83 4.23
CA ILE A 35 -5.59 3.83 4.69
C ILE A 35 -6.92 3.16 4.99
N LEU A 36 -7.72 3.78 5.86
CA LEU A 36 -9.12 3.40 6.02
C LEU A 36 -9.89 3.77 4.77
N ASP A 37 -10.82 2.91 4.38
CA ASP A 37 -11.83 3.27 3.38
C ASP A 37 -12.73 4.41 3.92
N GLU A 38 -13.40 5.13 3.02
CA GLU A 38 -14.25 6.30 3.32
C GLU A 38 -15.36 6.00 4.34
N PHE A 39 -15.75 4.74 4.44
CA PHE A 39 -16.79 4.26 5.36
C PHE A 39 -16.23 3.61 6.64
N GLY A 40 -14.91 3.49 6.79
CA GLY A 40 -14.27 2.85 7.96
C GLY A 40 -14.53 1.34 8.10
N ASN A 41 -15.14 0.71 7.08
CA ASN A 41 -15.52 -0.70 7.09
C ASN A 41 -14.43 -1.63 6.51
N GLY A 42 -13.34 -1.06 6.01
CA GLY A 42 -12.24 -1.78 5.37
C GLY A 42 -11.00 -0.91 5.25
N THR A 43 -9.93 -1.51 4.77
CA THR A 43 -8.66 -0.84 4.49
C THR A 43 -8.35 -0.89 3.00
N LYS A 44 -7.85 0.22 2.45
CA LYS A 44 -7.35 0.35 1.09
C LYS A 44 -5.88 0.72 1.11
N THR A 45 -5.18 0.53 0.00
CA THR A 45 -3.78 0.97 -0.15
C THR A 45 -3.72 2.16 -1.09
N ARG A 46 -2.87 3.13 -0.79
CA ARG A 46 -2.52 4.22 -1.71
C ARG A 46 -1.01 4.32 -1.88
N PRO A 47 -0.51 4.74 -3.05
CA PRO A 47 0.91 5.02 -3.20
C PRO A 47 1.32 6.14 -2.23
N LEU A 48 2.56 6.08 -1.73
CA LEU A 48 3.12 7.15 -0.92
C LEU A 48 3.33 8.41 -1.75
N TYR A 49 3.01 9.57 -1.17
CA TYR A 49 3.40 10.87 -1.74
C TYR A 49 4.91 11.08 -1.58
N GLU A 50 5.49 12.00 -2.36
CA GLU A 50 6.95 12.26 -2.35
C GLU A 50 7.44 12.62 -0.95
N ASP A 51 6.70 13.48 -0.23
CA ASP A 51 7.03 13.88 1.14
C ASP A 51 7.03 12.69 2.11
N GLU A 52 6.11 11.73 1.94
CA GLU A 52 6.01 10.55 2.81
C GLU A 52 7.10 9.53 2.50
N LYS A 53 7.59 9.45 1.26
CA LYS A 53 8.69 8.56 0.88
C LYS A 53 9.99 8.94 1.59
N GLU A 54 10.23 10.23 1.79
CA GLU A 54 11.41 10.74 2.51
C GLU A 54 11.39 10.37 4.00
N GLU A 55 10.21 10.31 4.62
CA GLU A 55 10.08 9.93 6.04
C GLU A 55 10.30 8.43 6.30
N VAL A 56 10.08 7.55 5.31
CA VAL A 56 10.30 6.09 5.48
C VAL A 56 11.74 5.65 5.22
N THR A 57 12.64 6.58 4.91
CA THR A 57 14.04 6.28 4.54
C THR A 57 15.05 6.41 5.68
N GLU A 58 14.60 6.61 6.93
CA GLU A 58 15.48 6.68 8.12
C GLU A 58 15.59 5.37 8.91
#